data_AF-A0A946BE39-F1
#
_entry.id   AF-A0A946BE39-F1
#
_cell.length_a   1.000
_cell.length_b   1.000
_cell.length_c   1.000
_cell.angle_alpha   90.00
_cell.angle_beta   90.00
_cell.angle_gamma   90.00
#
_symmetry.space_group_name_H-M   'P 1'
#
loop_
_entity.id
_entity.type
_entity.pdbx_description
1 polymer ?
#
loop_
_entity_poly.entity_id
_entity_poly.type
_entity_poly.pdbx_seq_one_letter_code
_entity_poly.pdbx_strand_id
1 'polypeptide(L)'
;MTNEELILEKLERLETQIQPLIKTSEKFTELKNDLIPIGNHATALLINELTEVEAGFQLESFMSLTKEAMRNTENFIFALKQMASIIEFLKDLEPLLKSAVPQIIHYLNDLEQKGVFRMIKATVDLRTKVAAAYTGEDIDVMGDGLVAALGLAKSLSDPKVITLLEKLSQIPANVDLENAKSVGVFGLASAGFNPEIGKGLGILMELTKAMGKIGPDNN
;
A
#
# COMPACT_ATOMS: atom_id res chain seq x y z
N MET A 1 17.60 -41.13 -64.04
CA MET A 1 18.18 -41.76 -62.85
C MET A 1 17.49 -43.09 -62.64
N THR A 2 18.25 -44.19 -62.66
CA THR A 2 17.72 -45.54 -62.43
C THR A 2 17.51 -45.77 -60.94
N ASN A 3 16.63 -46.70 -60.56
CA ASN A 3 16.31 -46.97 -59.15
C ASN A 3 17.54 -47.35 -58.30
N GLU A 4 18.59 -47.88 -58.94
CA GLU A 4 19.86 -48.24 -58.30
C GLU A 4 20.66 -47.00 -57.86
N GLU A 5 20.68 -45.94 -58.67
CA GLU A 5 21.36 -44.67 -58.33
C GLU A 5 20.67 -43.99 -57.13
N LEU A 6 19.33 -44.04 -57.08
CA LEU A 6 18.54 -43.51 -55.96
C LEU A 6 18.73 -44.32 -54.66
N ILE A 7 19.02 -45.62 -54.77
CA ILE A 7 19.29 -46.47 -53.60
C ILE A 7 20.70 -46.19 -53.06
N LEU A 8 21.69 -46.03 -53.95
CA LEU A 8 23.06 -45.68 -53.57
C LEU A 8 23.14 -44.30 -52.92
N GLU A 9 22.47 -43.31 -53.48
CA GLU A 9 22.39 -41.96 -52.89
C GLU A 9 21.72 -41.97 -51.50
N LYS A 10 20.67 -42.79 -51.33
CA LYS A 10 20.02 -42.96 -50.02
C LYS A 10 20.91 -43.67 -49.00
N LEU A 11 21.69 -44.66 -49.43
CA LEU A 11 22.66 -45.36 -48.59
C LEU A 11 23.80 -44.44 -48.15
N GLU A 12 24.36 -43.66 -49.08
CA GLU A 12 25.44 -42.71 -48.80
C GLU A 12 24.97 -41.56 -47.88
N ARG A 13 23.71 -41.13 -48.06
CA ARG A 13 23.05 -40.16 -47.19
C ARG A 13 22.72 -40.74 -45.80
N LEU A 14 22.42 -42.02 -45.69
CA LEU A 14 22.25 -42.73 -44.41
C LEU A 14 23.60 -42.90 -43.70
N GLU A 15 24.65 -43.27 -44.43
CA GLU A 15 26.00 -43.42 -43.89
C GLU A 15 26.55 -42.09 -43.36
N THR A 16 26.35 -40.99 -44.11
CA THR A 16 26.72 -39.64 -43.69
C THR A 16 25.96 -39.18 -42.44
N GLN A 17 24.70 -39.58 -42.27
CA GLN A 17 23.89 -39.27 -41.08
C GLN A 17 24.22 -40.17 -39.88
N ILE A 18 24.73 -41.39 -40.12
CA ILE A 18 25.08 -42.36 -39.07
C ILE A 18 26.52 -42.18 -38.56
N GLN A 19 27.43 -41.61 -39.36
CA GLN A 19 28.79 -41.24 -38.95
C GLN A 19 28.89 -40.44 -37.62
N PRO A 20 28.11 -39.36 -37.40
CA PRO A 20 28.11 -38.65 -36.13
C PRO A 20 27.50 -39.47 -34.96
N LEU A 21 26.60 -40.43 -35.24
CA LEU A 21 26.06 -41.35 -34.24
C LEU A 21 27.10 -42.41 -33.84
N ILE A 22 27.92 -42.91 -34.78
CA ILE A 22 29.03 -43.83 -34.49
C ILE A 22 30.09 -43.12 -33.63
N LYS A 23 30.45 -41.87 -33.96
CA LYS A 23 31.38 -41.06 -33.14
C LYS A 23 30.84 -40.79 -31.73
N THR A 24 29.52 -40.69 -31.58
CA THR A 24 28.89 -40.55 -30.25
C THR A 24 29.00 -41.85 -29.45
N SER A 25 28.90 -43.01 -30.11
CA SER A 25 29.14 -44.34 -29.50
C SER A 25 30.60 -44.54 -29.09
N GLU A 26 31.55 -44.06 -29.90
CA GLU A 26 32.98 -44.07 -29.56
C GLU A 26 33.27 -43.19 -28.33
N LYS A 27 32.71 -41.98 -28.26
CA LYS A 27 32.80 -41.11 -27.07
C LYS A 27 32.13 -41.71 -25.83
N PHE A 28 31.05 -42.48 -26.02
CA PHE A 28 30.39 -43.21 -24.92
C PHE A 28 31.25 -44.38 -24.44
N THR A 29 32.00 -45.00 -25.36
CA THR A 29 32.94 -46.09 -25.06
C THR A 29 34.21 -45.56 -24.38
N GLU A 30 34.70 -44.39 -24.79
CA GLU A 30 35.80 -43.65 -24.16
C GLU A 30 35.40 -43.19 -22.75
N LEU A 31 34.24 -42.55 -22.59
CA LEU A 31 33.68 -42.21 -21.27
C LEU A 31 33.51 -43.44 -20.37
N LYS A 32 33.04 -44.57 -20.92
CA LYS A 32 32.95 -45.84 -20.21
C LYS A 32 34.33 -46.37 -19.81
N ASN A 33 35.33 -46.29 -20.70
CA ASN A 33 36.69 -46.74 -20.44
C ASN A 33 37.43 -45.85 -19.43
N ASP A 34 37.13 -44.55 -19.41
CA ASP A 34 37.65 -43.59 -18.43
C ASP A 34 36.96 -43.75 -17.05
N LEU A 35 35.71 -44.22 -17.03
CA LEU A 35 34.96 -44.52 -15.79
C LEU A 35 35.34 -45.89 -15.16
N ILE A 36 35.83 -46.86 -15.95
CA ILE A 36 36.24 -48.19 -15.46
C ILE A 36 37.35 -48.12 -14.38
N PRO A 37 38.44 -47.34 -14.53
CA PRO A 37 39.47 -47.22 -13.49
C PRO A 37 39.03 -46.35 -12.29
N ILE A 38 37.98 -45.54 -12.44
CA ILE A 38 37.44 -44.69 -11.37
C ILE A 38 36.68 -45.51 -10.32
N GLY A 39 36.14 -46.68 -10.65
CA GLY A 39 35.39 -47.51 -9.69
C GLY A 39 36.18 -47.86 -8.42
N ASN A 40 37.48 -48.17 -8.54
CA ASN A 40 38.31 -48.53 -7.39
C ASN A 40 38.80 -47.30 -6.60
N HIS A 41 39.11 -46.20 -7.27
CA HIS A 41 39.57 -44.96 -6.61
C HIS A 41 38.41 -44.13 -6.03
N ALA A 42 37.25 -44.11 -6.66
CA ALA A 42 36.05 -43.44 -6.15
C ALA A 42 35.59 -44.05 -4.84
N THR A 43 35.70 -45.39 -4.69
CA THR A 43 35.35 -46.06 -3.43
C THR A 43 36.27 -45.61 -2.28
N ALA A 44 37.57 -45.49 -2.52
CA ALA A 44 38.53 -45.04 -1.51
C ALA A 44 38.42 -43.54 -1.19
N LEU A 45 38.18 -42.69 -2.20
CA LEU A 45 37.96 -41.25 -2.04
C LEU A 45 36.65 -40.95 -1.29
N LEU A 46 35.58 -41.67 -1.62
CA LEU A 46 34.33 -41.60 -0.88
C LEU A 46 34.54 -42.03 0.57
N ILE A 47 35.24 -43.13 0.85
CA ILE A 47 35.51 -43.56 2.24
C ILE A 47 36.30 -42.49 3.02
N ASN A 48 37.31 -41.85 2.41
CA ASN A 48 38.09 -40.81 3.08
C ASN A 48 37.32 -39.48 3.28
N GLU A 49 36.55 -38.99 2.30
CA GLU A 49 35.73 -37.78 2.49
C GLU A 49 34.49 -38.01 3.36
N LEU A 50 33.91 -39.21 3.35
CA LEU A 50 32.78 -39.59 4.21
C LEU A 50 33.19 -39.79 5.67
N THR A 51 34.49 -39.88 5.96
CA THR A 51 35.01 -39.89 7.33
C THR A 51 34.85 -38.50 7.99
N GLU A 52 34.75 -37.40 7.23
CA GLU A 52 34.40 -36.08 7.77
C GLU A 52 32.89 -35.90 8.04
N VAL A 53 32.03 -36.73 7.41
CA VAL A 53 30.56 -36.72 7.58
C VAL A 53 30.12 -37.90 8.45
N GLU A 54 30.79 -38.07 9.59
CA GLU A 54 30.82 -39.33 10.34
C GLU A 54 29.51 -39.72 11.04
N ALA A 55 28.53 -38.81 11.17
CA ALA A 55 27.37 -39.04 12.06
C ALA A 55 26.06 -39.46 11.37
N GLY A 56 25.98 -39.52 10.03
CA GLY A 56 24.68 -39.77 9.38
C GLY A 56 24.72 -40.30 7.95
N PHE A 57 25.90 -40.52 7.38
CA PHE A 57 25.98 -40.99 5.99
C PHE A 57 25.85 -42.52 5.90
N GLN A 58 24.67 -42.98 5.53
CA GLN A 58 24.42 -44.39 5.22
C GLN A 58 24.48 -44.59 3.71
N LEU A 59 25.35 -45.50 3.24
CA LEU A 59 25.51 -45.81 1.82
C LEU A 59 24.17 -46.24 1.17
N GLU A 60 23.32 -46.93 1.92
CA GLU A 60 21.97 -47.31 1.49
C GLU A 60 21.06 -46.10 1.27
N SER A 61 21.09 -45.12 2.16
CA SER A 61 20.35 -43.85 2.00
C SER A 61 20.87 -43.03 0.82
N PHE A 62 22.19 -43.02 0.61
CA PHE A 62 22.79 -42.39 -0.56
C PHE A 62 22.33 -43.05 -1.85
N MET A 63 22.41 -44.39 -1.96
CA MET A 63 21.94 -45.14 -3.12
C MET A 63 20.43 -44.99 -3.34
N SER A 64 19.65 -44.88 -2.27
CA SER A 64 18.20 -44.62 -2.35
C SER A 64 17.91 -43.22 -2.87
N LEU A 65 18.62 -42.19 -2.37
CA LEU A 65 18.56 -40.82 -2.89
C LEU A 65 18.96 -40.75 -4.36
N THR A 66 20.02 -41.45 -4.77
CA THR A 66 20.43 -41.50 -6.18
C THR A 66 19.35 -42.12 -7.05
N LYS A 67 18.73 -43.24 -6.62
CA LYS A 67 17.61 -43.85 -7.34
C LYS A 67 16.39 -42.94 -7.39
N GLU A 68 16.05 -42.28 -6.28
CA GLU A 68 14.93 -41.33 -6.18
C GLU A 68 15.18 -40.12 -7.10
N ALA A 69 16.41 -39.63 -7.17
CA ALA A 69 16.83 -38.55 -8.06
C ALA A 69 16.73 -38.97 -9.54
N MET A 70 17.23 -40.16 -9.89
CA MET A 70 17.11 -40.69 -11.26
C MET A 70 15.64 -40.90 -11.65
N ARG A 71 14.80 -41.40 -10.74
CA ARG A 71 13.37 -41.61 -10.98
C ARG A 71 12.59 -40.30 -11.10
N ASN A 72 13.00 -39.26 -10.36
CA ASN A 72 12.38 -37.95 -10.37
C ASN A 72 13.12 -36.94 -11.26
N THR A 73 13.98 -37.38 -12.17
CA THR A 73 14.75 -36.50 -13.07
C THR A 73 13.86 -35.53 -13.83
N GLU A 74 12.67 -35.96 -14.27
CA GLU A 74 11.70 -35.09 -14.94
C GLU A 74 11.17 -33.98 -14.02
N ASN A 75 10.91 -34.28 -12.75
CA ASN A 75 10.49 -33.30 -11.74
C ASN A 75 11.62 -32.29 -11.45
N PHE A 76 12.87 -32.74 -11.40
CA PHE A 76 14.03 -31.86 -11.27
C PHE A 76 14.21 -30.95 -12.49
N ILE A 77 14.10 -31.51 -13.70
CA ILE A 77 14.15 -30.73 -14.94
C ILE A 77 13.01 -29.71 -14.97
N PHE A 78 11.81 -30.09 -14.56
CA PHE A 78 10.67 -29.19 -14.45
C PHE A 78 10.93 -28.05 -13.45
N ALA A 79 11.43 -28.35 -12.25
CA ALA A 79 11.77 -27.34 -11.26
C ALA A 79 12.85 -26.37 -11.78
N LEU A 80 13.89 -26.89 -12.44
CA LEU A 80 14.93 -26.07 -13.06
C LEU A 80 14.38 -25.16 -14.17
N LYS A 81 13.45 -25.67 -14.99
CA LYS A 81 12.74 -24.86 -16.00
C LYS A 81 11.88 -23.78 -15.37
N GLN A 82 11.19 -24.07 -14.26
CA GLN A 82 10.43 -23.03 -13.54
C GLN A 82 11.33 -21.97 -12.91
N MET A 83 12.48 -22.36 -12.36
CA MET A 83 13.47 -21.39 -11.87
C MET A 83 14.01 -20.53 -13.01
N ALA A 84 14.33 -21.12 -14.17
CA ALA A 84 14.75 -20.39 -15.35
C ALA A 84 13.67 -19.39 -15.81
N SER A 85 12.40 -19.81 -15.82
CA SER A 85 11.26 -18.95 -16.17
C SER A 85 11.08 -17.79 -15.18
N ILE A 86 11.28 -18.00 -13.87
CA ILE A 86 11.26 -16.93 -12.86
C ILE A 86 12.41 -15.94 -13.10
N ILE A 87 13.61 -16.45 -13.41
CA ILE A 87 14.77 -15.60 -13.68
C ILE A 87 14.55 -14.79 -14.96
N GLU A 88 13.98 -15.39 -16.01
CA GLU A 88 13.59 -14.69 -17.24
C GLU A 88 12.55 -13.61 -16.95
N PHE A 89 11.51 -13.93 -16.20
CA PHE A 89 10.52 -12.94 -15.76
C PHE A 89 11.13 -11.79 -14.95
N LEU A 90 12.07 -12.08 -14.03
CA LEU A 90 12.77 -11.06 -13.27
C LEU A 90 13.66 -10.19 -14.17
N LYS A 91 14.31 -10.77 -15.19
CA LYS A 91 15.07 -10.01 -16.20
C LYS A 91 14.16 -9.12 -17.04
N ASP A 92 12.97 -9.61 -17.40
CA ASP A 92 11.97 -8.82 -18.14
C ASP A 92 11.41 -7.67 -17.28
N LEU A 93 11.27 -7.88 -15.97
CA LEU A 93 10.88 -6.85 -15.02
C LEU A 93 12.02 -5.90 -14.62
N GLU A 94 13.28 -6.29 -14.80
CA GLU A 94 14.44 -5.50 -14.36
C GLU A 94 14.41 -4.04 -14.87
N PRO A 95 14.10 -3.75 -16.16
CA PRO A 95 13.97 -2.38 -16.64
C PRO A 95 12.84 -1.60 -15.98
N LEU A 96 11.69 -2.27 -15.74
CA LEU A 96 10.54 -1.67 -15.06
C LEU A 96 10.89 -1.34 -13.61
N LEU A 97 11.57 -2.24 -12.90
CA LEU A 97 12.04 -2.00 -11.54
C LEU A 97 13.07 -0.87 -11.49
N LYS A 98 14.04 -0.86 -12.41
CA LYS A 98 15.04 0.21 -12.52
C LYS A 98 14.41 1.60 -12.76
N SER A 99 13.27 1.64 -13.44
CA SER A 99 12.52 2.89 -13.67
C SER A 99 11.56 3.24 -12.51
N ALA A 100 10.83 2.26 -11.98
CA ALA A 100 9.79 2.46 -10.99
C ALA A 100 10.33 2.67 -9.58
N VAL A 101 11.42 1.99 -9.19
CA VAL A 101 12.00 2.11 -7.85
C VAL A 101 12.41 3.56 -7.54
N PRO A 102 13.15 4.28 -8.41
CA PRO A 102 13.43 5.70 -8.18
C PRO A 102 12.17 6.55 -8.06
N GLN A 103 11.15 6.34 -8.90
CA GLN A 103 9.89 7.09 -8.82
C GLN A 103 9.14 6.84 -7.51
N ILE A 104 9.09 5.60 -7.04
CA ILE A 104 8.49 5.25 -5.76
C ILE A 104 9.28 5.91 -4.62
N ILE A 105 10.61 5.87 -4.65
CA ILE A 105 11.46 6.53 -3.64
C ILE A 105 11.18 8.04 -3.63
N HIS A 106 11.15 8.68 -4.80
CA HIS A 106 10.83 10.10 -4.90
C HIS A 106 9.43 10.40 -4.35
N TYR A 107 8.43 9.62 -4.72
CA TYR A 107 7.06 9.78 -4.23
C TYR A 107 6.96 9.62 -2.72
N LEU A 108 7.58 8.58 -2.15
CA LEU A 108 7.59 8.34 -0.70
C LEU A 108 8.36 9.45 0.04
N ASN A 109 9.47 9.93 -0.50
CA ASN A 109 10.21 11.06 0.06
C ASN A 109 9.39 12.36 0.01
N ASP A 110 8.63 12.56 -1.06
CA ASP A 110 7.67 13.68 -1.19
C ASP A 110 6.59 13.62 -0.10
N LEU A 111 6.03 12.43 0.14
CA LEU A 111 5.07 12.20 1.22
C LEU A 111 5.69 12.44 2.58
N GLU A 112 6.94 12.03 2.79
CA GLU A 112 7.68 12.27 4.02
C GLU A 112 7.93 13.76 4.26
N GLN A 113 8.41 14.49 3.26
CA GLN A 113 8.62 15.94 3.32
C GLN A 113 7.32 16.69 3.61
N LYS A 114 6.23 16.31 2.94
CA LYS A 114 4.88 16.83 3.20
C LYS A 114 4.33 16.41 4.56
N GLY A 115 5.03 15.56 5.30
CA GLY A 115 4.67 15.13 6.65
C GLY A 115 3.51 14.13 6.69
N VAL A 116 3.16 13.50 5.56
CA VAL A 116 2.04 12.57 5.47
C VAL A 116 2.25 11.37 6.40
N PHE A 117 3.46 10.81 6.47
CA PHE A 117 3.75 9.71 7.41
C PHE A 117 3.62 10.13 8.88
N ARG A 118 4.03 11.37 9.22
CA ARG A 118 3.83 11.91 10.57
C ARG A 118 2.35 12.04 10.89
N MET A 119 1.53 12.49 9.94
CA MET A 119 0.08 12.59 10.11
C MET A 119 -0.58 11.22 10.29
N ILE A 120 -0.20 10.22 9.49
CA ILE A 120 -0.71 8.85 9.61
C ILE A 120 -0.36 8.30 10.99
N LYS A 121 0.91 8.42 11.42
CA LYS A 121 1.35 7.98 12.74
C LYS A 121 0.57 8.68 13.86
N ALA A 122 0.45 10.01 13.80
CA ALA A 122 -0.30 10.77 14.79
C ALA A 122 -1.77 10.36 14.84
N THR A 123 -2.38 10.01 13.70
CA THR A 123 -3.77 9.54 13.63
C THR A 123 -3.91 8.15 14.28
N VAL A 124 -2.97 7.24 14.03
CA VAL A 124 -2.94 5.92 14.66
C VAL A 124 -2.73 6.04 16.17
N ASP A 125 -1.80 6.88 16.60
CA ASP A 125 -1.52 7.13 18.01
C ASP A 125 -2.73 7.77 18.70
N LEU A 126 -3.40 8.73 18.05
CA LEU A 126 -4.63 9.34 18.54
C LEU A 126 -5.71 8.29 18.72
N ARG A 127 -5.97 7.44 17.72
CA ARG A 127 -6.94 6.34 17.81
C ARG A 127 -6.62 5.41 18.96
N THR A 128 -5.35 5.08 19.16
CA THR A 128 -4.91 4.21 20.25
C THR A 128 -5.17 4.86 21.62
N LYS A 129 -4.84 6.15 21.78
CA LYS A 129 -5.09 6.90 23.02
C LYS A 129 -6.58 7.04 23.31
N VAL A 130 -7.39 7.31 22.27
CA VAL A 130 -8.84 7.42 22.40
C VAL A 130 -9.45 6.07 22.79
N ALA A 131 -9.08 4.98 22.12
CA ALA A 131 -9.56 3.64 22.45
C ALA A 131 -9.11 3.15 23.83
N ALA A 132 -7.98 3.64 24.35
CA ALA A 132 -7.52 3.32 25.71
C ALA A 132 -8.25 4.12 26.80
N ALA A 133 -8.75 5.32 26.48
CA ALA A 133 -9.36 6.23 27.44
C ALA A 133 -10.90 6.20 27.43
N TYR A 134 -11.51 5.77 26.32
CA TYR A 134 -12.93 5.89 26.06
C TYR A 134 -13.49 4.60 25.48
N THR A 135 -14.76 4.31 25.77
CA THR A 135 -15.48 3.17 25.19
C THR A 135 -15.93 3.48 23.77
N GLY A 136 -16.39 2.46 23.02
CA GLY A 136 -16.92 2.68 21.66
C GLY A 136 -18.11 3.66 21.62
N GLU A 137 -18.97 3.61 22.64
CA GLU A 137 -20.12 4.50 22.77
C GLU A 137 -19.71 5.95 23.04
N ASP A 138 -18.69 6.15 23.88
CA ASP A 138 -18.12 7.49 24.13
C ASP A 138 -17.52 8.10 22.85
N ILE A 139 -16.90 7.28 22.00
CA ILE A 139 -16.31 7.73 20.73
C ILE A 139 -17.39 8.19 19.75
N ASP A 140 -18.53 7.50 19.68
CA ASP A 140 -19.65 7.88 18.81
C ASP A 140 -20.24 9.24 19.25
N VAL A 141 -20.48 9.42 20.56
CA VAL A 141 -20.98 10.70 21.10
C VAL A 141 -19.98 11.84 20.87
N MET A 142 -18.68 11.58 21.01
CA MET A 142 -17.65 12.58 20.69
C MET A 142 -17.61 12.91 19.19
N GLY A 143 -17.81 11.92 18.33
CA GLY A 143 -17.92 12.09 16.89
C GLY A 143 -19.05 13.03 16.51
N ASP A 144 -20.25 12.80 17.07
CA ASP A 144 -21.41 13.67 16.87
C ASP A 144 -21.16 15.09 17.38
N GLY A 145 -20.52 15.22 18.55
CA GLY A 145 -20.11 16.51 19.11
C GLY A 145 -19.13 17.27 18.23
N LEU A 146 -18.15 16.58 17.62
CA LEU A 146 -17.21 17.18 16.67
C LEU A 146 -17.90 17.63 15.39
N VAL A 147 -18.83 16.83 14.85
CA VAL A 147 -19.61 17.20 13.67
C VAL A 147 -20.48 18.43 13.96
N ALA A 148 -21.13 18.48 15.11
CA ALA A 148 -21.90 19.64 15.54
C ALA A 148 -21.01 20.89 15.67
N ALA A 149 -19.83 20.77 16.29
CA ALA A 149 -18.88 21.88 16.42
C ALA A 149 -18.38 22.39 15.06
N LEU A 150 -18.08 21.49 14.11
CA LEU A 150 -17.72 21.86 12.74
C LEU A 150 -18.89 22.53 12.00
N GLY A 151 -20.12 22.05 12.21
CA GLY A 151 -21.33 22.67 11.70
C GLY A 151 -21.52 24.10 12.22
N LEU A 152 -21.27 24.32 13.52
CA LEU A 152 -21.27 25.65 14.13
C LEU A 152 -20.17 26.54 13.54
N ALA A 153 -18.94 26.03 13.41
CA ALA A 153 -17.83 26.78 12.81
C ALA A 153 -18.16 27.21 11.36
N LYS A 154 -18.79 26.31 10.58
CA LYS A 154 -19.28 26.61 9.24
C LYS A 154 -20.39 27.68 9.27
N SER A 155 -21.34 27.58 10.21
CA SER A 155 -22.42 28.55 10.35
C SER A 155 -21.93 29.93 10.77
N LEU A 156 -20.92 30.00 11.64
CA LEU A 156 -20.26 31.25 12.03
C LEU A 156 -19.44 31.86 10.89
N SER A 157 -19.03 31.03 9.93
CA SER A 157 -18.34 31.47 8.71
C SER A 157 -19.30 31.99 7.64
N ASP A 158 -20.62 31.95 7.86
CA ASP A 158 -21.59 32.53 6.93
C ASP A 158 -21.38 34.06 6.83
N PRO A 159 -21.25 34.63 5.62
CA PRO A 159 -21.05 36.06 5.41
C PRO A 159 -22.07 36.94 6.14
N LYS A 160 -23.32 36.50 6.29
CA LYS A 160 -24.37 37.23 7.01
C LYS A 160 -24.09 37.30 8.51
N VAL A 161 -23.60 36.20 9.10
CA VAL A 161 -23.24 36.13 10.53
C VAL A 161 -22.00 36.98 10.79
N ILE A 162 -20.98 36.87 9.94
CA ILE A 162 -19.77 37.70 10.01
C ILE A 162 -20.14 39.18 9.92
N THR A 163 -20.95 39.58 8.93
CA THR A 163 -21.39 40.97 8.75
C THR A 163 -22.17 41.49 9.97
N LEU A 164 -22.98 40.64 10.60
CA LEU A 164 -23.72 41.00 11.81
C LEU A 164 -22.76 41.19 12.99
N LEU A 165 -21.81 40.28 13.18
CA LEU A 165 -20.79 40.38 14.23
C LEU A 165 -19.90 41.62 14.04
N GLU A 166 -19.50 41.93 12.82
CA GLU A 166 -18.75 43.15 12.48
C GLU A 166 -19.54 44.40 12.86
N LYS A 167 -20.83 44.47 12.46
CA LYS A 167 -21.70 45.60 12.82
C LYS A 167 -21.89 45.74 14.33
N LEU A 168 -22.03 44.63 15.05
CA LEU A 168 -22.13 44.64 16.51
C LEU A 168 -20.81 45.07 17.18
N SER A 169 -19.67 44.65 16.65
CA SER A 169 -18.34 45.00 17.17
C SER A 169 -18.02 46.50 17.05
N GLN A 170 -18.68 47.19 16.13
CA GLN A 170 -18.53 48.64 15.93
C GLN A 170 -19.43 49.46 16.88
N ILE A 171 -20.38 48.83 17.60
CA ILE A 171 -21.27 49.53 18.53
C ILE A 171 -20.48 50.18 19.67
N PRO A 172 -19.57 49.49 20.38
CA PRO A 172 -18.80 50.11 21.47
C PRO A 172 -17.85 51.22 21.00
N ALA A 173 -17.39 51.18 19.75
CA ALA A 173 -16.54 52.23 19.18
C ALA A 173 -17.30 53.53 18.89
N ASN A 174 -18.63 53.46 18.76
CA ASN A 174 -19.50 54.57 18.36
C ASN A 174 -20.53 54.95 19.44
N VAL A 175 -20.47 54.31 20.62
CA VAL A 175 -21.38 54.55 21.74
C VAL A 175 -20.55 54.78 22.99
N ASP A 176 -20.77 55.91 23.66
CA ASP A 176 -20.21 56.19 24.97
C ASP A 176 -20.96 55.35 26.03
N LEU A 177 -20.43 54.16 26.28
CA LEU A 177 -20.97 53.20 27.25
C LEU A 177 -20.68 53.60 28.70
N GLU A 178 -19.68 54.47 28.93
CA GLU A 178 -19.29 54.91 30.28
C GLU A 178 -20.23 55.99 30.82
N ASN A 179 -20.78 56.84 29.94
CA ASN A 179 -21.68 57.95 30.32
C ASN A 179 -23.15 57.72 29.92
N ALA A 180 -23.55 56.48 29.64
CA ALA A 180 -24.92 56.16 29.23
C ALA A 180 -25.94 56.51 30.33
N LYS A 181 -26.80 57.50 30.08
CA LYS A 181 -27.85 57.94 31.02
C LYS A 181 -29.01 56.93 31.02
N SER A 182 -29.54 56.63 32.21
CA SER A 182 -30.75 55.79 32.34
C SER A 182 -31.94 56.47 31.65
N VAL A 183 -32.57 55.78 30.71
CA VAL A 183 -33.79 56.27 30.05
C VAL A 183 -34.99 55.87 30.91
N GLY A 184 -35.71 56.86 31.46
CA GLY A 184 -36.94 56.63 32.23
C GLY A 184 -38.14 56.28 31.34
N VAL A 185 -39.26 55.88 31.95
CA VAL A 185 -40.51 55.50 31.25
C VAL A 185 -41.01 56.57 30.26
N PHE A 186 -40.84 57.86 30.59
CA PHE A 186 -41.18 58.97 29.69
C PHE A 186 -40.14 59.15 28.57
N GLY A 187 -38.87 58.85 28.86
CA GLY A 187 -37.79 58.85 27.89
C GLY A 187 -37.96 57.77 26.82
N LEU A 188 -38.45 56.58 27.21
CA LEU A 188 -38.81 55.51 26.28
C LEU A 188 -39.97 55.91 25.38
N ALA A 189 -40.99 56.59 25.92
CA ALA A 189 -42.11 57.11 25.15
C ALA A 189 -41.67 58.17 24.13
N SER A 190 -40.80 59.11 24.52
CA SER A 190 -40.23 60.10 23.60
C SER A 190 -39.25 59.48 22.58
N ALA A 191 -38.54 58.42 22.98
CA ALA A 191 -37.60 57.71 22.14
C ALA A 191 -38.31 56.96 20.99
N GLY A 192 -39.56 56.55 21.18
CA GLY A 192 -40.39 55.98 20.11
C GLY A 192 -40.65 56.94 18.94
N PHE A 193 -40.54 58.26 19.14
CA PHE A 193 -40.62 59.26 18.06
C PHE A 193 -39.29 59.47 17.33
N ASN A 194 -38.18 58.90 17.82
CA ASN A 194 -36.90 58.96 17.14
C ASN A 194 -36.80 57.83 16.08
N PRO A 195 -36.59 58.16 14.78
CA PRO A 195 -36.55 57.18 13.71
C PRO A 195 -35.41 56.16 13.82
N GLU A 196 -34.29 56.49 14.48
CA GLU A 196 -33.16 55.58 14.69
C GLU A 196 -33.47 54.54 15.77
N ILE A 197 -34.08 54.98 16.87
CA ILE A 197 -34.52 54.09 17.96
C ILE A 197 -35.65 53.18 17.48
N GLY A 198 -36.60 53.72 16.71
CA GLY A 198 -37.65 52.92 16.06
C GLY A 198 -37.10 51.86 15.10
N LYS A 199 -36.07 52.17 14.31
CA LYS A 199 -35.37 51.18 13.46
C LYS A 199 -34.67 50.10 14.27
N GLY A 200 -33.96 50.48 15.35
CA GLY A 200 -33.29 49.52 16.24
C GLY A 200 -34.28 48.57 16.92
N LEU A 201 -35.37 49.10 17.47
CA LEU A 201 -36.47 48.30 18.04
C LEU A 201 -37.14 47.40 16.99
N GLY A 202 -37.34 47.88 15.76
CA GLY A 202 -37.86 47.08 14.65
C GLY A 202 -36.96 45.89 14.29
N ILE A 203 -35.63 46.10 14.22
CA ILE A 203 -34.66 45.02 14.01
C ILE A 203 -34.72 44.01 15.16
N LEU A 204 -34.77 44.47 16.41
CA LEU A 204 -34.90 43.60 17.58
C LEU A 204 -36.21 42.80 17.55
N MET A 205 -37.32 43.40 17.13
CA MET A 205 -38.59 42.70 16.98
C MET A 205 -38.53 41.62 15.88
N GLU A 206 -37.93 41.90 14.73
CA GLU A 206 -37.74 40.91 13.67
C GLU A 206 -36.81 39.77 14.10
N LEU A 207 -35.73 40.07 14.83
CA LEU A 207 -34.87 39.05 15.45
C LEU A 207 -35.63 38.20 16.46
N THR A 208 -36.44 38.82 17.31
CA THR A 208 -37.28 38.13 18.30
C THR A 208 -38.32 37.23 17.61
N LYS A 209 -38.93 37.72 16.53
CA LYS A 209 -39.89 36.96 15.71
C LYS A 209 -39.21 35.79 15.00
N ALA A 210 -37.98 35.95 14.53
CA ALA A 210 -37.20 34.87 13.94
C ALA A 210 -36.83 33.80 14.98
N MET A 211 -36.41 34.22 16.18
CA MET A 211 -36.16 33.31 17.31
C MET A 211 -37.41 32.53 17.72
N GLY A 212 -38.58 33.19 17.74
CA GLY A 212 -39.87 32.54 18.02
C GLY A 212 -40.27 31.47 17.00
N LYS A 213 -39.71 31.51 15.77
CA LYS A 213 -39.92 30.48 14.73
C LYS A 213 -38.94 29.31 14.83
N ILE A 214 -37.89 29.42 15.66
CA ILE A 214 -36.87 28.38 15.88
C ILE A 214 -37.15 27.60 17.17
N GLY A 215 -37.92 28.18 18.11
CA GLY A 215 -38.42 27.46 19.29
C GLY A 215 -39.26 26.25 18.89
N PRO A 216 -39.35 25.20 19.74
CA PRO A 216 -40.15 24.03 19.44
C PRO A 216 -41.59 24.45 19.13
N ASP A 217 -42.14 23.94 18.03
CA ASP A 217 -43.54 24.16 17.66
C ASP A 217 -44.41 23.74 18.86
N ASN A 218 -45.02 24.73 19.53
CA ASN A 218 -46.08 24.44 20.48
C ASN A 218 -47.29 23.95 19.68
N ASN A 219 -47.49 22.64 19.70
CA ASN A 219 -48.77 22.01 19.37
C ASN A 219 -49.63 21.95 20.63
#